data_AF-A0A3N5GD56-F1
#
_entry.id   AF-A0A3N5GD56-F1
#
_cell.length_a   1.000
_cell.length_b   1.000
_cell.length_c   1.000
_cell.angle_alpha   90.00
_cell.angle_beta   90.00
_cell.angle_gamma   90.00
#
_symmetry.space_group_name_H-M   'P 1'
#
loop_
_entity.id
_entity.type
_entity.pdbx_description
1 polymer ?
#
loop_
_entity_poly.entity_id
_entity_poly.type
_entity_poly.pdbx_seq_one_letter_code
_entity_poly.pdbx_strand_id
1 'polypeptide(L)'
;MVRKASHKSVTGWGVVMLAFYPILLAFSTQVWHFYSVSVIGGLAFSLVSGASINYILENTPENDRPAHLAWYNIILNFSVLAGSLVGPAIADQIGLSAALIIAGILRGLAGIAILKWG
;
A
#
# COMPACT_ATOMS: atom_id res chain seq x y z
N MET A 1 -24.86 1.34 15.43
CA MET A 1 -23.51 0.73 15.30
C MET A 1 -23.31 -0.03 13.98
N VAL A 2 -23.96 0.41 12.90
CA VAL A 2 -23.95 -0.28 11.61
C VAL A 2 -23.63 0.75 10.53
N ARG A 3 -22.70 0.42 9.61
CA ARG A 3 -22.41 1.11 8.33
C ARG A 3 -21.34 2.23 8.29
N LYS A 4 -20.14 1.98 8.84
CA LYS A 4 -18.87 2.67 8.45
C LYS A 4 -17.77 1.69 7.97
N ALA A 5 -18.14 0.44 7.72
CA ALA A 5 -17.21 -0.70 7.67
C ALA A 5 -16.85 -1.23 6.26
N SER A 6 -17.32 -0.61 5.17
CA SER A 6 -17.02 -1.14 3.82
C SER A 6 -15.67 -0.64 3.30
N HIS A 7 -15.51 0.67 3.06
CA HIS A 7 -14.29 1.19 2.43
C HIS A 7 -13.05 1.09 3.32
N LYS A 8 -13.17 1.27 4.64
CA LYS A 8 -12.06 1.06 5.59
C LYS A 8 -11.51 -0.37 5.53
N SER A 9 -12.42 -1.35 5.58
CA SER A 9 -12.07 -2.77 5.56
C SER A 9 -11.45 -3.16 4.22
N VAL A 10 -12.01 -2.68 3.11
CA VAL A 10 -11.47 -2.92 1.76
C VAL A 10 -10.08 -2.31 1.59
N THR A 11 -9.85 -1.08 2.07
CA THR A 11 -8.52 -0.46 2.04
C THR A 11 -7.52 -1.24 2.89
N GLY A 12 -7.88 -1.60 4.12
CA GLY A 12 -6.99 -2.36 5.01
C GLY A 12 -6.61 -3.73 4.45
N TRP A 13 -7.59 -4.53 4.03
CA TRP A 13 -7.36 -5.82 3.39
C TRP A 13 -6.62 -5.70 2.06
N GLY A 14 -6.93 -4.68 1.26
CA GLY A 14 -6.22 -4.42 0.02
C GLY A 14 -4.73 -4.11 0.26
N VAL A 15 -4.40 -3.32 1.29
CA VAL A 15 -3.01 -3.00 1.64
C VAL A 15 -2.27 -4.25 2.14
N VAL A 16 -2.94 -5.10 2.93
CA VAL A 16 -2.39 -6.41 3.33
C VAL A 16 -2.18 -7.32 2.11
N MET A 17 -3.11 -7.38 1.16
CA MET A 17 -2.93 -8.12 -0.08
C MET A 17 -1.74 -7.60 -0.90
N LEU A 18 -1.58 -6.28 -0.97
CA LEU A 18 -0.45 -5.62 -1.62
C LEU A 18 0.90 -5.91 -0.93
N ALA A 19 0.91 -6.29 0.35
CA ALA A 19 2.12 -6.67 1.07
C ALA A 19 2.69 -8.01 0.58
N PHE A 20 1.83 -8.91 0.07
CA PHE A 20 2.29 -10.19 -0.50
C PHE A 20 3.06 -9.99 -1.81
N TYR A 21 2.78 -8.92 -2.57
CA TYR A 21 3.47 -8.63 -3.84
C TYR A 21 5.00 -8.55 -3.72
N PRO A 22 5.59 -7.67 -2.89
CA PRO A 22 7.04 -7.60 -2.73
C PRO A 22 7.63 -8.87 -2.08
N ILE A 23 6.89 -9.54 -1.20
CA ILE A 23 7.34 -10.79 -0.57
C ILE A 23 7.48 -11.89 -1.63
N LEU A 24 6.45 -12.10 -2.45
CA LEU A 24 6.48 -13.09 -3.53
C LEU A 24 7.55 -12.75 -4.58
N LEU A 25 7.75 -11.46 -4.85
CA LEU A 25 8.84 -10.97 -5.70
C LEU A 25 10.22 -11.32 -5.17
N ALA A 26 10.43 -11.28 -3.85
CA ALA A 26 11.71 -11.63 -3.25
C ALA A 26 12.14 -13.08 -3.52
N PHE A 27 11.18 -13.98 -3.75
CA PHE A 27 11.40 -15.39 -4.10
C PHE A 27 11.31 -15.67 -5.61
N SER A 28 11.03 -14.65 -6.43
CA SER A 28 10.84 -14.80 -7.88
C SER A 28 12.19 -14.86 -8.61
N THR A 29 12.65 -16.07 -8.92
CA THR A 29 13.89 -16.30 -9.68
C THR A 29 13.68 -16.44 -11.20
N GLN A 30 12.44 -16.65 -11.64
CA GLN A 30 12.09 -16.90 -13.05
C GLN A 30 11.11 -15.86 -13.58
N VAL A 31 11.20 -15.56 -14.88
CA VAL A 31 10.36 -14.54 -15.56
C VAL A 31 8.85 -14.83 -15.41
N TRP A 32 8.45 -16.10 -15.45
CA TRP A 32 7.05 -16.50 -15.29
C TRP A 32 6.49 -16.21 -13.89
N HIS A 33 7.34 -16.29 -12.86
CA HIS A 33 6.95 -15.90 -11.50
C HIS A 33 6.69 -14.40 -11.43
N PHE A 34 7.52 -13.58 -12.10
CA PHE A 34 7.34 -12.14 -12.16
C PHE A 34 5.99 -11.76 -12.77
N TYR A 35 5.65 -12.30 -13.95
CA TYR A 35 4.36 -12.01 -14.59
C TYR A 35 3.17 -12.41 -13.73
N SER A 36 3.21 -13.59 -13.14
CA SER A 36 2.13 -14.08 -12.26
C SER A 36 1.95 -13.18 -11.03
N VAL A 37 3.05 -12.80 -10.40
CA VAL A 37 3.05 -11.92 -9.22
C VAL A 37 2.62 -10.50 -9.60
N SER A 38 3.00 -9.98 -10.76
CA SER A 38 2.54 -8.67 -11.27
C SER A 38 1.03 -8.62 -11.53
N VAL A 39 0.42 -9.71 -12.03
CA VAL A 39 -1.04 -9.77 -12.20
C VAL A 39 -1.73 -9.68 -10.84
N ILE A 40 -1.28 -10.47 -9.85
CA ILE A 40 -1.85 -10.46 -8.50
C ILE A 40 -1.64 -9.08 -7.84
N GLY A 41 -0.44 -8.52 -7.96
CA GLY A 41 -0.09 -7.20 -7.42
C GLY A 41 -0.92 -6.07 -8.04
N GLY A 42 -1.14 -6.10 -9.36
CA GLY A 42 -1.97 -5.12 -10.05
C GLY A 42 -3.43 -5.16 -9.62
N LEU A 43 -4.00 -6.36 -9.43
CA LEU A 43 -5.36 -6.53 -8.91
C LEU A 43 -5.48 -5.99 -7.47
N ALA A 44 -4.52 -6.32 -6.60
CA ALA A 44 -4.48 -5.80 -5.23
C ALA A 44 -4.34 -4.26 -5.21
N PHE A 45 -3.52 -3.70 -6.10
CA PHE A 45 -3.34 -2.25 -6.22
C PHE A 45 -4.60 -1.53 -6.67
N SER A 46 -5.33 -2.08 -7.64
CA SER A 46 -6.60 -1.50 -8.11
C SER A 46 -7.61 -1.37 -6.98
N LEU A 47 -7.73 -2.40 -6.13
CA LEU A 47 -8.61 -2.39 -4.96
C LEU A 47 -8.23 -1.28 -3.96
N VAL A 48 -6.93 -1.14 -3.64
CA VAL A 48 -6.46 -0.12 -2.69
C VAL A 48 -6.61 1.28 -3.25
N SER A 49 -6.25 1.50 -4.51
CA SER A 49 -6.28 2.84 -5.11
C SER A 49 -7.69 3.42 -5.15
N GLY A 50 -8.70 2.59 -5.49
CA GLY A 50 -10.10 3.01 -5.48
C GLY A 50 -10.67 3.18 -4.06
N ALA A 51 -10.36 2.25 -3.14
CA ALA A 51 -10.93 2.28 -1.80
C ALA A 51 -10.33 3.38 -0.90
N SER A 52 -9.05 3.71 -1.07
CA SER A 52 -8.34 4.68 -0.22
C SER A 52 -8.90 6.09 -0.38
N ILE A 53 -9.16 6.54 -1.61
CA ILE A 53 -9.70 7.87 -1.89
C ILE A 53 -11.14 7.97 -1.38
N ASN A 54 -11.95 6.94 -1.62
CA ASN A 54 -13.33 6.90 -1.12
C ASN A 54 -13.41 6.90 0.41
N TYR A 55 -12.49 6.19 1.07
CA TYR A 55 -12.39 6.19 2.52
C TYR A 55 -12.05 7.58 3.10
N ILE A 56 -11.20 8.37 2.42
CA ILE A 56 -10.91 9.75 2.82
C ILE A 56 -12.16 10.62 2.65
N LEU A 57 -12.81 10.53 1.48
CA LEU A 57 -14.01 11.33 1.17
C LEU A 57 -15.18 11.07 2.13
N GLU A 58 -15.33 9.82 2.61
CA GLU A 58 -16.37 9.41 3.57
C GLU A 58 -16.10 9.93 5.00
N ASN A 59 -14.85 10.26 5.33
CA ASN A 59 -14.47 10.79 6.64
C ASN A 59 -14.22 12.30 6.67
N THR A 60 -14.30 12.99 5.52
CA THR A 60 -14.09 14.45 5.44
C THR A 60 -15.40 15.22 5.18
N PRO A 61 -15.68 16.31 5.92
CA PRO A 61 -16.79 17.23 5.64
C PRO A 61 -16.74 17.77 4.21
N GLU A 62 -17.89 17.91 3.54
CA GLU A 62 -17.98 18.24 2.11
C GLU A 62 -17.20 19.50 1.70
N ASN A 63 -17.18 20.48 2.59
CA ASN A 63 -16.50 21.76 2.50
C ASN A 63 -14.97 21.69 2.60
N ASP A 64 -14.41 20.67 3.27
CA ASP A 64 -12.96 20.56 3.52
C ASP A 64 -12.29 19.42 2.72
N ARG A 65 -13.04 18.70 1.89
CA ARG A 65 -12.54 17.60 1.03
C ARG A 65 -11.34 18.01 0.16
N PRO A 66 -11.33 19.16 -0.54
CA PRO A 66 -10.19 19.54 -1.38
C PRO A 66 -8.90 19.71 -0.58
N ALA A 67 -8.97 20.31 0.61
CA ALA A 67 -7.81 20.52 1.47
C ALA A 67 -7.24 19.19 2.01
N HIS A 68 -8.09 18.26 2.41
CA HIS A 68 -7.65 16.93 2.88
C HIS A 68 -7.03 16.09 1.76
N LEU A 69 -7.59 16.16 0.55
CA LEU A 69 -7.02 15.51 -0.63
C LEU A 69 -5.68 16.13 -1.05
N ALA A 70 -5.51 17.44 -0.88
CA ALA A 70 -4.23 18.10 -1.13
C ALA A 70 -3.15 17.60 -0.14
N TRP A 71 -3.46 17.55 1.16
CA TRP A 71 -2.55 16.99 2.16
C TRP A 71 -2.22 15.52 1.90
N TYR A 72 -3.22 14.71 1.55
CA TYR A 72 -3.01 13.33 1.16
C TYR A 72 -2.03 13.21 -0.01
N ASN A 73 -2.22 14.00 -1.06
CA ASN A 73 -1.32 13.99 -2.23
C ASN A 73 0.11 14.44 -1.89
N ILE A 74 0.28 15.45 -1.03
CA ILE A 74 1.61 15.89 -0.60
C ILE A 74 2.33 14.77 0.14
N ILE A 75 1.67 14.14 1.12
CA ILE A 75 2.24 13.05 1.91
C ILE A 75 2.52 11.82 1.03
N LEU A 76 1.63 11.51 0.10
CA LEU A 76 1.81 10.42 -0.87
C LEU A 76 3.07 10.64 -1.70
N ASN A 77 3.20 11.81 -2.33
CA ASN A 77 4.36 12.12 -3.18
C ASN A 77 5.66 12.18 -2.37
N PHE A 78 5.62 12.71 -1.16
CA PHE A 78 6.77 12.71 -0.25
C PHE A 78 7.18 11.28 0.12
N SER A 79 6.22 10.41 0.41
CA SER A 79 6.49 8.99 0.71
C SER A 79 7.08 8.25 -0.48
N VAL A 80 6.59 8.53 -1.70
CA VAL A 80 7.15 7.97 -2.94
C VAL A 80 8.58 8.43 -3.14
N LEU A 81 8.86 9.73 -2.96
CA LEU A 81 10.21 10.28 -3.05
C LEU A 81 11.16 9.65 -2.02
N ALA A 82 10.75 9.64 -0.76
CA ALA A 82 11.53 9.05 0.33
C ALA A 82 11.78 7.56 0.08
N GLY A 83 10.76 6.80 -0.32
CA GLY A 83 10.88 5.38 -0.66
C GLY A 83 11.79 5.12 -1.85
N SER A 84 11.77 5.99 -2.88
CA SER A 84 12.63 5.85 -4.06
C SER A 84 14.11 6.13 -3.77
N LEU A 85 14.40 6.99 -2.79
CA LEU A 85 15.77 7.31 -2.38
C LEU A 85 16.30 6.28 -1.37
N VAL A 86 15.50 5.95 -0.35
CA VAL A 86 15.90 5.09 0.76
C VAL A 86 15.83 3.60 0.37
N GLY A 87 14.87 3.22 -0.47
CA GLY A 87 14.66 1.82 -0.87
C GLY A 87 15.89 1.17 -1.51
N PRO A 88 16.46 1.75 -2.58
CA PRO A 88 17.69 1.25 -3.21
C PRO A 88 18.89 1.27 -2.26
N ALA A 89 19.05 2.35 -1.47
CA ALA A 89 20.14 2.45 -0.50
C ALA A 89 20.11 1.35 0.58
N ILE A 90 18.92 0.89 0.97
CA ILE A 90 18.76 -0.28 1.84
C ILE A 90 19.08 -1.55 1.04
N ALA A 91 18.51 -1.72 -0.15
CA ALA A 91 18.71 -2.90 -1.00
C ALA A 91 20.18 -3.16 -1.34
N ASP A 92 20.99 -2.11 -1.52
CA ASP A 92 22.44 -2.23 -1.76
C ASP A 92 23.20 -2.80 -0.56
N GLN A 93 22.71 -2.59 0.67
CA GLN A 93 23.40 -3.04 1.89
C GLN A 93 23.01 -4.46 2.31
N ILE A 94 21.72 -4.80 2.19
CA ILE A 94 21.19 -6.09 2.69
C ILE A 94 20.75 -7.05 1.57
N GLY A 95 20.85 -6.62 0.31
CA GLY A 95 20.36 -7.34 -0.86
C GLY A 95 18.89 -7.07 -1.17
N LEU A 96 18.54 -7.19 -2.46
CA LEU A 96 17.20 -6.91 -2.99
C LEU A 96 16.11 -7.78 -2.35
N SER A 97 16.33 -9.09 -2.21
CA SER A 97 15.34 -9.99 -1.64
C SER A 97 15.03 -9.66 -0.17
N ALA A 98 16.05 -9.34 0.64
CA ALA A 98 15.84 -8.96 2.04
C ALA A 98 15.08 -7.63 2.16
N ALA A 99 15.45 -6.63 1.34
CA ALA A 99 14.76 -5.34 1.31
C ALA A 99 13.28 -5.48 0.91
N LEU A 100 12.97 -6.33 -0.07
CA LEU A 100 11.59 -6.61 -0.50
C LEU A 100 10.77 -7.30 0.59
N ILE A 101 11.35 -8.26 1.32
CA ILE A 101 10.67 -8.92 2.45
C ILE A 101 10.35 -7.90 3.55
N ILE A 102 11.31 -7.05 3.92
CA ILE A 102 11.10 -6.00 4.93
C ILE A 102 10.01 -5.02 4.48
N ALA A 103 10.06 -4.57 3.22
CA ALA A 103 9.05 -3.69 2.65
C ALA A 103 7.66 -4.34 2.69
N GLY A 104 7.56 -5.63 2.37
CA GLY A 104 6.34 -6.41 2.49
C GLY A 104 5.81 -6.46 3.92
N ILE A 105 6.66 -6.81 4.90
CA ILE A 105 6.26 -6.86 6.32
C ILE A 105 5.76 -5.51 6.80
N LEU A 106 6.51 -4.42 6.56
CA LEU A 106 6.11 -3.07 6.94
C LEU A 106 4.77 -2.67 6.31
N ARG A 107 4.55 -3.03 5.04
CA ARG A 107 3.30 -2.77 4.34
C ARG A 107 2.14 -3.57 4.92
N GLY A 108 2.37 -4.83 5.29
CA GLY A 108 1.37 -5.67 5.97
C GLY A 108 0.98 -5.09 7.34
N LEU A 109 1.98 -4.67 8.13
CA LEU A 109 1.76 -4.00 9.42
C LEU A 109 0.97 -2.70 9.26
N ALA A 110 1.24 -1.91 8.23
CA ALA A 110 0.47 -0.71 7.91
C ALA A 110 -0.99 -1.04 7.59
N GLY A 111 -1.25 -2.09 6.79
CA GLY A 111 -2.61 -2.56 6.51
C GLY A 111 -3.36 -3.00 7.78
N ILE A 112 -2.69 -3.72 8.68
CA ILE A 112 -3.25 -4.12 9.98
C ILE A 112 -3.54 -2.90 10.87
N ALA A 113 -2.64 -1.91 10.89
CA ALA A 113 -2.86 -0.67 11.63
C ALA A 113 -4.08 0.10 11.12
N ILE A 114 -4.29 0.16 9.80
CA ILE A 114 -5.50 0.75 9.19
C ILE A 114 -6.75 -0.01 9.63
N LEU A 115 -6.73 -1.34 9.66
CA LEU A 115 -7.87 -2.14 10.12
C LEU A 115 -8.18 -1.87 11.60
N LYS A 116 -7.16 -1.79 12.45
CA LYS A 116 -7.30 -1.65 13.91
C LYS A 116 -7.66 -0.23 14.35
N TRP A 117 -7.09 0.80 13.71
CA TRP A 117 -7.17 2.20 14.17
C TRP A 117 -7.71 3.21 13.16
N GLY A 118 -7.95 2.82 11.89
CA GLY A 118 -8.61 3.70 10.91
C GLY A 118 -10.11 3.86 11.14
#